data_AF-A0A078JSN0-F1
#
_entry.id   AF-A0A078JSN0-F1
#
_cell.length_a   1.000
_cell.length_b   1.000
_cell.length_c   1.000
_cell.angle_alpha   90.00
_cell.angle_beta   90.00
_cell.angle_gamma   90.00
#
_symmetry.space_group_name_H-M   'P 1'
#
loop_
_entity.id
_entity.type
_entity.pdbx_description
1 polymer ?
#
loop_
_entity_poly.entity_id
_entity_poly.type
_entity_poly.pdbx_seq_one_letter_code
_entity_poly.pdbx_strand_id
1 'polypeptide(L)'
;EREKRYRGEREMTVEEVGDDYTKDGTVDLRGNPVRRSIRGRWKACSFVVVYEVFERMAYYGISSNLVIYMTTKLHQGTVNSSNNVTNWVGTSWLTPILGAYVADAHLGRYITFVISCAIYFSGMLVLTLSVSIPGIKPPECSTANAEDCKKASVLQLAVFFGALYTLAIGTGGTKPNISTIGADQFDVFDPKEKTQKLSFFNWWMFSIFFGTLFANTVLVYVQDNVGWALGYGLPTIGLAISISIFLMGTPFYRHKLPTGSPFTKMARVIVASLRKAKEPMTHDVAHFHELPSLEYERKGAFPIQPTPSLR
;
A
#
# COMPACT_ATOMS: atom_id res chain seq x y z
N GLU A 1 41.86 24.32 36.33
CA GLU A 1 41.56 22.97 36.84
C GLU A 1 40.21 23.05 37.56
N ARG A 2 39.14 22.54 36.94
CA ARG A 2 38.56 21.20 37.14
C ARG A 2 37.40 21.27 38.14
N GLU A 3 36.25 20.76 37.68
CA GLU A 3 35.05 20.36 38.46
C GLU A 3 34.23 21.53 39.03
N LYS A 4 32.98 21.76 38.62
CA LYS A 4 31.82 20.85 38.45
C LYS A 4 30.88 21.55 37.43
N ARG A 5 30.65 21.14 36.18
CA ARG A 5 30.04 19.91 35.62
C ARG A 5 29.11 19.20 36.61
N TYR A 6 27.84 19.04 36.19
CA TYR A 6 26.68 18.44 36.88
C TYR A 6 25.87 19.38 37.78
N ARG A 7 24.87 20.05 37.19
CA ARG A 7 23.44 19.91 37.58
C ARG A 7 22.57 20.66 36.57
N GLY A 8 22.40 20.05 35.41
CA GLY A 8 21.36 20.40 34.44
C GLY A 8 20.27 19.34 34.46
N GLU A 9 19.78 18.99 35.66
CA GLU A 9 18.53 18.23 35.78
C GLU A 9 17.41 19.26 35.73
N ARG A 10 16.91 19.46 34.51
CA ARG A 10 15.61 20.07 34.29
C ARG A 10 14.60 19.08 34.87
N GLU A 11 14.10 19.37 36.07
CA GLU A 11 12.99 18.63 36.68
C GLU A 11 11.83 18.66 35.69
N MET A 12 11.59 17.50 35.07
CA MET A 12 10.49 17.28 34.15
C MET A 12 9.25 17.10 35.02
N THR A 13 8.33 18.05 34.97
CA THR A 13 7.08 17.99 35.72
C THR A 13 6.26 16.78 35.26
N VAL A 14 5.60 16.11 36.19
CA VAL A 14 4.80 14.89 35.93
C VAL A 14 3.66 15.14 34.92
N GLU A 15 3.26 16.40 34.70
CA GLU A 15 2.31 16.81 33.66
C GLU A 15 2.91 16.83 32.23
N GLU A 16 4.18 17.19 32.03
CA GLU A 16 4.83 17.15 30.70
C GLU A 16 5.02 15.70 30.22
N VAL A 17 5.20 14.76 31.14
CA VAL A 17 5.32 13.33 30.82
C VAL A 17 3.99 12.76 30.29
N GLY A 18 2.84 13.34 30.66
CA GLY A 18 1.53 12.95 30.16
C GLY A 18 1.20 13.49 28.77
N ASP A 19 1.79 14.61 28.36
CA ASP A 19 1.47 15.31 27.11
C ASP A 19 2.50 15.13 25.97
N ASP A 20 3.51 14.27 26.13
CA ASP A 20 4.39 13.87 25.02
C ASP A 20 3.98 12.51 24.42
N TYR A 21 3.00 11.79 24.97
CA TYR A 21 2.49 10.56 24.35
C TYR A 21 1.39 10.85 23.33
N THR A 22 1.29 10.00 22.31
CA THR A 22 0.22 10.07 21.31
C THR A 22 -1.12 9.74 21.95
N LYS A 23 -2.16 10.52 21.61
CA LYS A 23 -3.51 10.34 22.17
C LYS A 23 -4.42 9.47 21.29
N ASP A 24 -3.90 9.02 20.14
CA ASP A 24 -4.65 8.31 19.10
C ASP A 24 -4.54 6.78 19.17
N GLY A 25 -3.97 6.25 20.26
CA GLY A 25 -3.81 4.80 20.49
C GLY A 25 -2.71 4.16 19.64
N THR A 26 -1.81 4.94 19.06
CA THR A 26 -0.66 4.40 18.31
C THR A 26 0.39 3.79 19.23
N VAL A 27 0.90 2.64 18.81
CA VAL A 27 1.90 1.83 19.52
C VAL A 27 3.16 1.64 18.70
N ASP A 28 4.26 1.30 19.37
CA ASP A 28 5.44 0.75 18.69
C ASP A 28 5.23 -0.72 18.30
N LEU A 29 6.17 -1.30 17.56
CA LEU A 29 6.12 -2.74 17.22
C LEU A 29 6.11 -3.68 18.43
N ARG A 30 6.46 -3.19 19.62
CA ARG A 30 6.47 -3.96 20.88
C ARG A 30 5.18 -3.74 21.69
N GLY A 31 4.23 -2.96 21.19
CA GLY A 31 2.96 -2.65 21.85
C GLY A 31 3.03 -1.53 22.90
N ASN A 32 4.15 -0.81 23.02
CA ASN A 32 4.31 0.29 23.97
C ASN A 32 3.74 1.60 23.39
N PRO A 33 3.19 2.49 24.24
CA PRO A 33 2.71 3.80 23.81
C PRO A 33 3.86 4.65 23.25
N VAL A 34 3.58 5.36 22.16
CA VAL A 34 4.61 6.10 21.42
C VAL A 34 4.72 7.54 21.91
N ARG A 35 5.96 8.00 22.12
CA ARG A 35 6.26 9.43 22.34
C ARG A 35 6.22 10.20 21.02
N ARG A 36 5.44 11.29 20.98
CA ARG A 36 5.25 12.20 19.85
C ARG A 36 6.58 12.81 19.38
N SER A 37 7.49 13.12 20.31
CA SER A 37 8.79 13.73 20.02
C SER A 37 9.79 12.83 19.27
N ILE A 38 9.71 11.50 19.42
CA ILE A 38 10.75 10.55 18.95
C ILE A 38 10.37 9.87 17.62
N ARG A 39 9.09 9.56 17.42
CA ARG A 39 8.61 8.75 16.28
C ARG A 39 7.48 9.42 15.50
N GLY A 40 7.31 9.02 14.25
CA GLY A 40 6.28 9.53 13.33
C GLY A 40 6.69 10.82 12.60
N ARG A 41 5.69 11.64 12.27
CA ARG A 41 5.85 12.91 11.53
C ARG A 41 6.54 12.73 10.17
N TRP A 42 7.03 13.84 9.62
CA TRP A 42 7.68 13.91 8.31
C TRP A 42 8.84 12.93 8.09
N LYS A 43 9.60 12.58 9.15
CA LYS A 43 10.72 11.65 9.03
C LYS A 43 10.24 10.23 8.70
N ALA A 44 9.15 9.78 9.32
CA ALA A 44 8.52 8.52 8.98
C ALA A 44 7.90 8.59 7.57
N CYS A 45 7.17 9.67 7.29
CA CYS A 45 6.49 9.86 6.02
C CYS A 45 7.44 9.91 4.81
N SER A 46 8.67 10.43 4.95
CA SER A 46 9.62 10.46 3.83
C SER A 46 9.97 9.06 3.33
N PHE A 47 10.11 8.07 4.21
CA PHE A 47 10.38 6.68 3.82
C PHE A 47 9.19 6.09 3.05
N VAL A 48 7.97 6.41 3.49
CA VAL A 48 6.71 5.97 2.88
C VAL A 48 6.53 6.58 1.49
N VAL A 49 6.83 7.88 1.33
CA VAL A 49 6.78 8.59 0.04
C VAL A 49 7.80 8.04 -0.95
N VAL A 50 9.03 7.76 -0.51
CA VAL A 50 10.06 7.16 -1.38
C VAL A 50 9.57 5.83 -1.93
N TYR A 51 9.04 4.94 -1.08
CA TYR A 51 8.45 3.69 -1.56
C TYR A 51 7.37 3.92 -2.61
N GLU A 52 6.45 4.86 -2.37
CA GLU A 52 5.33 5.12 -3.28
C GLU A 52 5.80 5.54 -4.68
N VAL A 53 6.84 6.38 -4.79
CA VAL A 53 7.39 6.78 -6.09
C VAL A 53 7.85 5.57 -6.89
N PHE A 54 8.63 4.68 -6.26
CA PHE A 54 9.19 3.50 -6.93
C PHE A 54 8.12 2.44 -7.25
N GLU A 55 7.15 2.23 -6.36
CA GLU A 55 6.03 1.31 -6.62
C GLU A 55 5.17 1.81 -7.78
N ARG A 56 4.83 3.10 -7.81
CA ARG A 56 4.05 3.69 -8.91
C ARG A 56 4.80 3.62 -10.21
N MET A 57 6.09 3.92 -10.18
CA MET A 57 6.95 3.81 -11.34
C MET A 57 6.97 2.38 -11.88
N ALA A 58 7.10 1.36 -11.03
CA ALA A 58 7.09 -0.04 -11.43
C ALA A 58 5.73 -0.50 -11.99
N TYR A 59 4.63 -0.19 -11.28
CA TYR A 59 3.28 -0.55 -11.72
C TYR A 59 2.94 0.07 -13.06
N TYR A 60 3.13 1.39 -13.22
CA TYR A 60 2.81 2.06 -14.46
C TYR A 60 3.77 1.67 -15.59
N GLY A 61 5.06 1.48 -15.30
CA GLY A 61 6.05 1.04 -16.28
C GLY A 61 5.78 -0.35 -16.83
N ILE A 62 5.14 -1.24 -16.06
CA ILE A 62 4.61 -2.49 -16.60
C ILE A 62 3.33 -2.20 -17.39
N SER A 63 2.34 -1.60 -16.75
CA SER A 63 0.98 -1.51 -17.31
C SER A 63 0.89 -0.78 -18.65
N SER A 64 1.69 0.27 -18.84
CA SER A 64 1.63 1.14 -20.02
C SER A 64 2.12 0.45 -21.29
N ASN A 65 3.12 -0.43 -21.15
CA ASN A 65 3.78 -1.05 -22.30
C ASN A 65 3.56 -2.57 -22.40
N LEU A 66 2.77 -3.15 -21.50
CA LEU A 66 2.51 -4.58 -21.43
C LEU A 66 1.84 -5.12 -22.70
N VAL A 67 0.94 -4.35 -23.32
CA VAL A 67 0.27 -4.75 -24.57
C VAL A 67 1.30 -4.92 -25.69
N ILE A 68 2.24 -3.97 -25.81
CA ILE A 68 3.31 -4.03 -26.82
C ILE A 68 4.22 -5.22 -26.56
N TYR A 69 4.56 -5.53 -25.31
CA TYR A 69 5.32 -6.74 -24.98
C TYR A 69 4.60 -8.02 -25.44
N MET A 70 3.31 -8.14 -25.11
CA MET A 70 2.52 -9.32 -25.45
C MET A 70 2.35 -9.50 -26.96
N THR A 71 2.19 -8.41 -27.72
CA THR A 71 2.06 -8.48 -29.17
C THR A 71 3.39 -8.70 -29.87
N THR A 72 4.45 -7.98 -29.50
CA THR A 72 5.73 -7.98 -30.21
C THR A 72 6.68 -9.08 -29.78
N LYS A 73 6.66 -9.49 -28.50
CA LYS A 73 7.58 -10.51 -27.96
C LYS A 73 6.90 -11.84 -27.72
N LEU A 74 5.68 -11.85 -27.20
CA LEU A 74 4.93 -13.10 -26.98
C LEU A 74 4.11 -13.55 -28.20
N HIS A 75 4.08 -12.73 -29.25
CA HIS A 75 3.35 -12.99 -30.50
C HIS A 75 1.87 -13.33 -30.28
N GLN A 76 1.26 -12.67 -29.29
CA GLN A 76 -0.19 -12.75 -29.07
C GLN A 76 -0.92 -11.77 -29.99
N GLY A 77 -2.14 -12.13 -30.41
CA GLY A 77 -2.99 -11.20 -31.15
C GLY A 77 -3.32 -9.95 -30.33
N THR A 78 -3.45 -8.80 -30.97
CA THR A 78 -3.72 -7.51 -30.32
C THR A 78 -4.95 -7.55 -29.42
N VAL A 79 -6.04 -8.18 -29.88
CA VAL A 79 -7.29 -8.32 -29.11
C VAL A 79 -7.06 -9.14 -27.83
N ASN A 80 -6.36 -10.27 -27.94
CA ASN A 80 -6.08 -11.13 -26.78
C ASN A 80 -5.15 -10.42 -25.77
N SER A 81 -4.14 -9.73 -26.27
CA SER A 81 -3.20 -8.96 -25.45
C SER A 81 -3.91 -7.87 -24.66
N SER A 82 -4.77 -7.07 -25.30
CA SER A 82 -5.55 -6.03 -24.63
C SER A 82 -6.50 -6.60 -23.58
N ASN A 83 -7.14 -7.74 -23.84
CA ASN A 83 -8.01 -8.42 -22.86
C ASN A 83 -7.20 -8.91 -21.66
N ASN A 84 -6.03 -9.52 -21.88
CA ASN A 84 -5.16 -9.99 -20.81
C ASN A 84 -4.64 -8.85 -19.93
N VAL A 85 -4.24 -7.74 -20.53
CA VAL A 85 -3.81 -6.54 -19.78
C VAL A 85 -4.97 -5.96 -18.98
N THR A 86 -6.15 -5.82 -19.58
CA THR A 86 -7.34 -5.30 -18.88
C THR A 86 -7.75 -6.21 -17.72
N ASN A 87 -7.70 -7.54 -17.91
CA ASN A 87 -7.97 -8.51 -16.86
C ASN A 87 -6.96 -8.41 -15.70
N TRP A 88 -5.68 -8.25 -16.02
CA TRP A 88 -4.62 -8.08 -15.01
C TRP A 88 -4.78 -6.77 -14.23
N VAL A 89 -5.05 -5.66 -14.94
CA VAL A 89 -5.33 -4.35 -14.31
C VAL A 89 -6.55 -4.47 -13.41
N GLY A 90 -7.66 -5.01 -13.91
CA GLY A 90 -8.89 -5.22 -13.13
C GLY A 90 -8.65 -6.07 -11.88
N THR A 91 -7.89 -7.16 -12.01
CA THR A 91 -7.49 -8.00 -10.87
C THR A 91 -6.69 -7.20 -9.84
N SER A 92 -5.73 -6.38 -10.29
CA SER A 92 -4.90 -5.53 -9.42
C SER A 92 -5.68 -4.43 -8.69
N TRP A 93 -6.89 -4.10 -9.16
CA TRP A 93 -7.82 -3.18 -8.48
C TRP A 93 -8.83 -3.89 -7.56
N LEU A 94 -9.02 -5.19 -7.73
CA LEU A 94 -9.87 -6.01 -6.86
C LEU A 94 -9.11 -6.61 -5.68
N THR A 95 -7.85 -7.01 -5.86
CA THR A 95 -6.99 -7.56 -4.80
C THR A 95 -6.83 -6.64 -3.58
N PRO A 96 -6.88 -5.29 -3.67
CA PRO A 96 -6.88 -4.40 -2.52
C PRO A 96 -8.00 -4.64 -1.52
N ILE A 97 -9.17 -5.09 -1.97
CA ILE A 97 -10.31 -5.39 -1.10
C ILE A 97 -9.93 -6.53 -0.13
N LEU A 98 -9.31 -7.58 -0.65
CA LEU A 98 -8.83 -8.72 0.14
C LEU A 98 -7.66 -8.30 1.04
N GLY A 99 -6.71 -7.54 0.51
CA GLY A 99 -5.56 -7.06 1.29
C GLY A 99 -5.96 -6.16 2.46
N ALA A 100 -6.93 -5.27 2.27
CA ALA A 100 -7.49 -4.44 3.33
C ALA A 100 -8.21 -5.28 4.39
N TYR A 101 -9.01 -6.28 3.97
CA TYR A 101 -9.66 -7.19 4.91
C TYR A 101 -8.63 -7.91 5.80
N VAL A 102 -7.58 -8.48 5.21
CA VAL A 102 -6.53 -9.19 5.97
C VAL A 102 -5.78 -8.26 6.92
N ALA A 103 -5.47 -7.04 6.50
CA ALA A 103 -4.83 -6.02 7.32
C ALA A 103 -5.68 -5.60 8.52
N ASP A 104 -6.95 -5.32 8.33
CA ASP A 104 -7.82 -4.80 9.39
C ASP A 104 -8.34 -5.91 10.32
N ALA A 105 -8.46 -7.16 9.83
CA ALA A 105 -9.04 -8.27 10.59
C ALA A 105 -8.02 -9.14 11.34
N HIS A 106 -6.82 -9.34 10.80
CA HIS A 106 -5.91 -10.40 11.27
C HIS A 106 -4.50 -9.92 11.58
N LEU A 107 -3.77 -9.45 10.57
CA LEU A 107 -2.30 -9.28 10.66
C LEU A 107 -1.87 -7.87 11.07
N GLY A 108 -2.75 -6.88 10.90
CA GLY A 108 -2.39 -5.46 11.03
C GLY A 108 -1.78 -4.90 9.75
N ARG A 109 -1.93 -3.59 9.57
CA ARG A 109 -1.56 -2.87 8.34
C ARG A 109 -0.08 -3.04 7.97
N TYR A 110 0.81 -2.92 8.97
CA TYR A 110 2.25 -2.98 8.73
C TYR A 110 2.73 -4.38 8.30
N ILE A 111 2.29 -5.44 8.99
CA ILE A 111 2.70 -6.82 8.65
C ILE A 111 2.13 -7.25 7.30
N THR A 112 0.85 -6.94 7.04
CA THR A 112 0.25 -7.18 5.72
C THR A 112 1.03 -6.45 4.63
N PHE A 113 1.39 -5.18 4.85
CA PHE A 113 2.19 -4.42 3.90
C PHE A 113 3.55 -5.08 3.62
N VAL A 114 4.30 -5.47 4.65
CA VAL A 114 5.63 -6.10 4.49
C VAL A 114 5.55 -7.44 3.74
N ILE A 115 4.58 -8.30 4.09
CA ILE A 115 4.35 -9.57 3.39
C ILE A 115 4.01 -9.31 1.92
N SER A 116 3.14 -8.34 1.66
CA SER A 116 2.75 -7.98 0.31
C SER A 116 3.87 -7.32 -0.51
N CYS A 117 4.76 -6.55 0.12
CA CYS A 117 5.99 -6.08 -0.52
C CYS A 117 6.89 -7.24 -0.94
N ALA A 118 7.04 -8.27 -0.10
CA ALA A 118 7.83 -9.46 -0.45
C ALA A 118 7.22 -10.23 -1.63
N ILE A 119 5.89 -10.41 -1.63
CA ILE A 119 5.16 -11.02 -2.75
C ILE A 119 5.33 -10.17 -4.02
N TYR A 120 5.13 -8.85 -3.92
CA TYR A 120 5.26 -7.93 -5.04
C TYR A 120 6.69 -7.94 -5.63
N PHE A 121 7.71 -7.90 -4.77
CA PHE A 121 9.10 -8.00 -5.20
C PHE A 121 9.43 -9.34 -5.86
N SER A 122 8.92 -10.46 -5.31
CA SER A 122 9.08 -11.77 -5.94
C SER A 122 8.44 -11.82 -7.34
N GLY A 123 7.24 -11.23 -7.50
CA GLY A 123 6.57 -11.13 -8.79
C GLY A 123 7.36 -10.29 -9.79
N MET A 124 7.93 -9.16 -9.33
CA MET A 124 8.80 -8.31 -10.16
C MET A 124 10.05 -9.07 -10.60
N LEU A 125 10.69 -9.78 -9.67
CA LEU A 125 11.90 -10.55 -9.95
C LEU A 125 11.63 -11.64 -11.00
N VAL A 126 10.56 -12.43 -10.82
CA VAL A 126 10.18 -13.48 -11.79
C VAL A 126 9.83 -12.86 -13.14
N LEU A 127 9.13 -11.71 -13.16
CA LEU A 127 8.83 -10.99 -14.40
C LEU A 127 10.12 -10.54 -15.11
N THR A 128 11.05 -9.90 -14.40
CA THR A 128 12.34 -9.47 -14.95
C THR A 128 13.14 -10.67 -15.48
N LEU A 129 13.19 -11.78 -14.74
CA LEU A 129 13.87 -12.99 -15.18
C LEU A 129 13.23 -13.61 -16.41
N SER A 130 11.89 -13.60 -16.49
CA SER A 130 11.15 -14.13 -17.64
C SER A 130 11.46 -13.38 -18.95
N VAL A 131 11.74 -12.08 -18.88
CA VAL A 131 12.10 -11.26 -20.04
C VAL A 131 13.59 -11.23 -20.34
N SER A 132 14.44 -11.61 -19.36
CA SER A 132 15.90 -11.52 -19.47
C SER A 132 16.56 -12.84 -19.87
N ILE A 133 16.03 -13.99 -19.45
CA ILE A 133 16.65 -15.30 -19.67
C ILE A 133 16.29 -15.84 -21.06
N PRO A 134 17.27 -16.10 -21.96
CA PRO A 134 17.03 -16.62 -23.31
C PRO A 134 16.22 -17.93 -23.37
N GLY A 135 16.31 -18.78 -22.34
CA GLY A 135 15.53 -20.03 -22.27
C GLY A 135 14.05 -19.86 -21.90
N ILE A 136 13.66 -18.71 -21.33
CA ILE A 136 12.30 -18.42 -20.86
C ILE A 136 11.58 -17.42 -21.78
N LYS A 137 12.31 -16.72 -22.65
CA LYS A 137 11.72 -15.91 -23.73
C LYS A 137 11.58 -16.72 -25.04
N PRO A 138 10.53 -16.48 -25.85
CA PRO A 138 10.48 -17.02 -27.20
C PRO A 138 11.66 -16.49 -28.05
N PRO A 139 12.12 -17.25 -29.05
CA PRO A 139 13.21 -16.85 -29.92
C PRO A 139 12.84 -15.58 -30.71
N GLU A 140 13.84 -14.74 -30.98
CA GLU A 140 13.63 -13.50 -31.72
C GLU A 140 13.31 -13.81 -33.19
N CYS A 141 12.13 -13.38 -33.63
CA CYS A 141 11.72 -13.51 -35.03
C CYS A 141 12.18 -12.30 -35.82
N SER A 142 12.86 -12.54 -36.95
CA SER A 142 13.18 -11.49 -37.89
C SER A 142 11.92 -11.08 -38.66
N THR A 143 11.74 -9.77 -38.85
CA THR A 143 10.59 -9.16 -39.54
C THR A 143 10.42 -9.58 -41.00
N ALA A 144 11.37 -10.34 -41.56
CA ALA A 144 11.31 -10.87 -42.91
C ALA A 144 10.29 -12.02 -43.08
N ASN A 145 9.99 -12.79 -42.02
CA ASN A 145 9.09 -13.95 -42.05
C ASN A 145 8.07 -13.91 -40.89
N ALA A 146 7.22 -12.89 -40.86
CA ALA A 146 6.22 -12.69 -39.80
C ALA A 146 5.19 -13.84 -39.68
N GLU A 147 5.02 -14.65 -40.73
CA GLU A 147 4.08 -15.78 -40.75
C GLU A 147 4.59 -17.05 -40.06
N ASP A 148 5.91 -17.16 -39.80
CA ASP A 148 6.55 -18.39 -39.30
C ASP A 148 7.06 -18.27 -37.85
N CYS A 149 6.60 -17.24 -37.14
CA CYS A 149 7.06 -16.96 -35.80
C CYS A 149 6.37 -17.87 -34.77
N LYS A 150 7.17 -18.71 -34.08
CA LYS A 150 6.65 -19.61 -33.05
C LYS A 150 6.08 -18.81 -31.88
N LYS A 151 4.78 -19.03 -31.60
CA LYS A 151 4.12 -18.52 -30.39
C LYS A 151 4.87 -18.98 -29.14
N ALA A 152 4.80 -18.17 -28.08
CA ALA A 152 5.43 -18.50 -26.79
C ALA A 152 4.98 -19.88 -26.30
N SER A 153 5.93 -20.65 -25.77
CA SER A 153 5.64 -21.96 -25.20
C SER A 153 4.72 -21.84 -23.98
N VAL A 154 3.91 -22.86 -23.71
CA VAL A 154 3.00 -22.91 -22.55
C VAL A 154 3.73 -22.63 -21.25
N LEU A 155 4.95 -23.15 -21.08
CA LEU A 155 5.77 -22.92 -19.88
C LEU A 155 6.19 -21.44 -19.76
N GLN A 156 6.60 -20.81 -20.86
CA GLN A 156 7.01 -19.40 -20.88
C GLN A 156 5.83 -18.49 -20.53
N LEU A 157 4.66 -18.82 -21.08
CA LEU A 157 3.42 -18.11 -20.83
C LEU A 157 2.93 -18.28 -19.39
N ALA A 158 3.05 -19.49 -18.84
CA ALA A 158 2.70 -19.78 -17.45
C ALA A 158 3.59 -19.03 -16.46
N VAL A 159 4.91 -18.98 -16.70
CA VAL A 159 5.84 -18.20 -15.86
C VAL A 159 5.53 -16.70 -15.94
N PHE A 160 5.29 -16.18 -17.15
CA PHE A 160 4.99 -14.77 -17.36
C PHE A 160 3.67 -14.33 -16.70
N PHE A 161 2.56 -15.05 -16.93
CA PHE A 161 1.29 -14.75 -16.27
C PHE A 161 1.34 -15.04 -14.77
N GLY A 162 2.05 -16.09 -14.35
CA GLY A 162 2.29 -16.37 -12.94
C GLY A 162 2.95 -15.18 -12.25
N ALA A 163 3.96 -14.57 -12.88
CA ALA A 163 4.60 -13.35 -12.37
C ALA A 163 3.62 -12.16 -12.31
N LEU A 164 2.85 -11.92 -13.38
CA LEU A 164 1.86 -10.83 -13.43
C LEU A 164 0.79 -10.97 -12.35
N TYR A 165 0.22 -12.16 -12.16
CA TYR A 165 -0.80 -12.37 -11.13
C TYR A 165 -0.21 -12.36 -9.72
N THR A 166 1.05 -12.77 -9.54
CA THR A 166 1.77 -12.59 -8.27
C THR A 166 1.93 -11.10 -7.95
N LEU A 167 2.25 -10.26 -8.95
CA LEU A 167 2.27 -8.81 -8.81
C LEU A 167 0.89 -8.25 -8.45
N ALA A 168 -0.18 -8.73 -9.09
CA ALA A 168 -1.55 -8.31 -8.77
C ALA A 168 -1.91 -8.64 -7.31
N ILE A 169 -1.50 -9.80 -6.79
CA ILE A 169 -1.68 -10.16 -5.38
C ILE A 169 -0.85 -9.24 -4.46
N GLY A 170 0.42 -8.99 -4.80
CA GLY A 170 1.29 -8.08 -4.06
C GLY A 170 0.73 -6.66 -3.96
N THR A 171 0.26 -6.10 -5.07
CA THR A 171 -0.39 -4.76 -5.08
C THR A 171 -1.64 -4.69 -4.21
N GLY A 172 -2.32 -5.82 -4.00
CA GLY A 172 -3.50 -5.90 -3.16
C GLY A 172 -3.23 -5.55 -1.70
N GLY A 173 -2.11 -5.99 -1.14
CA GLY A 173 -1.79 -5.63 0.26
C GLY A 173 -0.95 -4.36 0.38
N THR A 174 -0.26 -3.91 -0.66
CA THR A 174 0.53 -2.67 -0.57
C THR A 174 -0.34 -1.42 -0.71
N LYS A 175 -1.19 -1.35 -1.75
CA LYS A 175 -1.98 -0.16 -2.11
C LYS A 175 -2.91 0.37 -1.00
N PRO A 176 -3.75 -0.45 -0.32
CA PRO A 176 -4.67 0.07 0.68
C PRO A 176 -3.96 0.43 1.99
N ASN A 177 -2.80 -0.19 2.27
CA ASN A 177 -2.11 -0.06 3.55
C ASN A 177 -1.10 1.08 3.56
N ILE A 178 -0.48 1.44 2.44
CA ILE A 178 0.60 2.42 2.47
C ILE A 178 0.16 3.85 2.82
N SER A 179 -0.95 4.31 2.23
CA SER A 179 -1.49 5.64 2.51
C SER A 179 -2.05 5.74 3.92
N THR A 180 -2.61 4.64 4.44
CA THR A 180 -3.09 4.56 5.83
C THR A 180 -1.94 4.50 6.83
N ILE A 181 -0.88 3.74 6.56
CA ILE A 181 0.36 3.75 7.35
C ILE A 181 0.96 5.16 7.38
N GLY A 182 1.02 5.86 6.24
CA GLY A 182 1.49 7.25 6.17
C GLY A 182 0.62 8.21 6.98
N ALA A 183 -0.71 8.05 6.92
CA ALA A 183 -1.65 8.85 7.70
C ALA A 183 -1.57 8.59 9.21
N ASP A 184 -1.21 7.37 9.62
CA ASP A 184 -1.07 6.96 11.02
C ASP A 184 0.20 7.54 11.68
N GLN A 185 1.07 8.22 10.92
CA GLN A 185 2.26 8.88 11.46
C GLN A 185 1.98 10.24 12.12
N PHE A 186 0.75 10.74 12.03
CA PHE A 186 0.32 12.03 12.57
C PHE A 186 -0.78 11.84 13.62
N ASP A 187 -0.60 12.45 14.79
CA ASP A 187 -1.62 12.49 15.84
C ASP A 187 -2.74 13.47 15.43
N VAL A 188 -3.99 13.01 15.51
CA VAL A 188 -5.17 13.79 15.12
C VAL A 188 -5.55 14.81 16.20
N PHE A 189 -5.14 14.57 17.45
CA PHE A 189 -5.46 15.44 18.59
C PHE A 189 -4.50 16.63 18.70
N ASP A 190 -3.37 16.60 17.98
CA ASP A 190 -2.45 17.74 17.91
C ASP A 190 -2.75 18.59 16.66
N PRO A 191 -3.08 19.89 16.82
CA PRO A 191 -3.43 20.75 15.70
C PRO A 191 -2.26 20.98 14.72
N LYS A 192 -1.01 20.89 15.16
CA LYS A 192 0.16 21.04 14.28
C LYS A 192 0.33 19.79 13.41
N GLU A 193 0.27 18.60 14.00
CA GLU A 193 0.37 17.33 13.26
C GLU A 193 -0.81 17.13 12.30
N LYS A 194 -2.02 17.61 12.64
CA LYS A 194 -3.18 17.62 11.74
C LYS A 194 -2.94 18.42 10.45
N THR A 195 -2.33 19.61 10.54
CA THR A 195 -1.98 20.42 9.35
C THR A 195 -0.85 19.76 8.55
N GLN A 196 0.13 19.15 9.23
CA GLN A 196 1.20 18.41 8.56
C GLN A 196 0.68 17.20 7.79
N LYS A 197 -0.33 16.50 8.31
CA LYS A 197 -1.01 15.39 7.62
C LYS A 197 -1.62 15.81 6.28
N LEU A 198 -2.24 16.99 6.21
CA LEU A 198 -2.77 17.51 4.94
C LEU A 198 -1.65 17.78 3.93
N SER A 199 -0.56 18.39 4.38
CA SER A 199 0.62 18.62 3.53
C SER A 199 1.28 17.31 3.08
N PHE A 200 1.30 16.28 3.92
CA PHE A 200 1.73 14.94 3.55
C PHE A 200 0.93 14.38 2.37
N PHE A 201 -0.40 14.49 2.40
CA PHE A 201 -1.23 14.02 1.29
C PHE A 201 -0.99 14.80 -0.02
N ASN A 202 -0.67 16.10 0.08
CA ASN A 202 -0.27 16.87 -1.10
C ASN A 202 1.04 16.34 -1.72
N TRP A 203 2.06 16.09 -0.89
CA TRP A 203 3.33 15.51 -1.34
C TRP A 203 3.19 14.08 -1.83
N TRP A 204 2.35 13.28 -1.18
CA TRP A 204 1.98 11.94 -1.60
C TRP A 204 1.40 11.92 -3.01
N MET A 205 0.42 12.78 -3.30
CA MET A 205 -0.17 12.89 -4.64
C MET A 205 0.86 13.37 -5.67
N PHE A 206 1.67 14.37 -5.33
CA PHE A 206 2.76 14.82 -6.20
C PHE A 206 3.71 13.68 -6.56
N SER A 207 4.11 12.86 -5.58
CA SER A 207 4.98 11.69 -5.78
C SER A 207 4.36 10.62 -6.68
N ILE A 208 3.05 10.37 -6.57
CA ILE A 208 2.33 9.46 -7.48
C ILE A 208 2.40 9.97 -8.92
N PHE A 209 2.09 11.24 -9.15
CA PHE A 209 2.13 11.81 -10.50
C PHE A 209 3.55 11.83 -11.06
N PHE A 210 4.54 12.16 -10.24
CA PHE A 210 5.94 12.14 -10.63
C PHE A 210 6.41 10.74 -11.06
N GLY A 211 6.13 9.71 -10.25
CA GLY A 211 6.45 8.32 -10.60
C GLY A 211 5.74 7.84 -11.86
N THR A 212 4.48 8.23 -12.05
CA THR A 212 3.69 7.91 -13.25
C THR A 212 4.25 8.58 -14.51
N LEU A 213 4.64 9.86 -14.41
CA LEU A 213 5.26 10.60 -15.52
C LEU A 213 6.57 9.94 -15.94
N PHE A 214 7.45 9.63 -14.97
CA PHE A 214 8.72 8.97 -15.24
C PHE A 214 8.53 7.57 -15.87
N ALA A 215 7.56 6.81 -15.39
CA ALA A 215 7.24 5.51 -15.96
C ALA A 215 6.78 5.60 -17.42
N ASN A 216 5.85 6.49 -17.73
CA ASN A 216 5.28 6.60 -19.08
C ASN A 216 6.21 7.28 -20.09
N THR A 217 7.29 7.92 -19.64
CA THR A 217 8.26 8.59 -20.51
C THR A 217 9.57 7.81 -20.56
N VAL A 218 10.34 7.83 -19.48
CA VAL A 218 11.69 7.26 -19.42
C VAL A 218 11.66 5.74 -19.48
N LEU A 219 10.81 5.07 -18.69
CA LEU A 219 10.79 3.61 -18.69
C LEU A 219 10.24 3.03 -19.98
N VAL A 220 9.15 3.58 -20.52
CA VAL A 220 8.62 3.17 -21.84
C VAL A 220 9.68 3.35 -22.91
N TYR A 221 10.38 4.49 -22.93
CA TYR A 221 11.48 4.72 -23.87
C TYR A 221 12.58 3.65 -23.76
N VAL A 222 13.01 3.31 -22.55
CA VAL A 222 14.02 2.27 -22.31
C VAL A 222 13.52 0.89 -22.76
N GLN A 223 12.27 0.55 -22.48
CA GLN A 223 11.67 -0.72 -22.88
C GLN A 223 11.63 -0.89 -24.40
N ASP A 224 11.23 0.16 -25.12
CA ASP A 224 11.06 0.12 -26.57
C ASP A 224 12.38 0.23 -27.34
N ASN A 225 13.30 1.09 -26.90
CA ASN A 225 14.51 1.42 -27.67
C ASN A 225 15.78 0.69 -27.21
N VAL A 226 15.87 0.32 -25.93
CA VAL A 226 17.08 -0.32 -25.37
C VAL A 226 16.84 -1.80 -25.10
N GLY A 227 15.71 -2.13 -24.48
CA GLY A 227 15.23 -3.49 -24.34
C GLY A 227 14.48 -3.77 -23.04
N TRP A 228 13.64 -4.80 -23.11
CA TRP A 228 12.74 -5.24 -22.03
C TRP A 228 13.44 -5.68 -20.76
N ALA A 229 14.62 -6.30 -20.87
CA ALA A 229 15.41 -6.73 -19.71
C ALA A 229 15.81 -5.55 -18.82
N LEU A 230 16.31 -4.46 -19.42
CA LEU A 230 16.64 -3.24 -18.69
C LEU A 230 15.38 -2.48 -18.27
N GLY A 231 14.36 -2.45 -19.14
CA GLY A 231 13.09 -1.78 -18.88
C GLY A 231 12.30 -2.33 -17.68
N TYR A 232 12.40 -3.63 -17.40
CA TYR A 232 11.85 -4.24 -16.17
C TYR A 232 12.90 -4.43 -15.07
N GLY A 233 14.19 -4.46 -15.39
CA GLY A 233 15.27 -4.54 -14.38
C GLY A 233 15.41 -3.27 -13.55
N LEU A 234 15.34 -2.09 -14.17
CA LEU A 234 15.46 -0.80 -13.48
C LEU A 234 14.37 -0.62 -12.40
N PRO A 235 13.07 -0.84 -12.69
CA PRO A 235 12.03 -0.79 -11.66
C PRO A 235 12.21 -1.85 -10.56
N THR A 236 12.67 -3.06 -10.90
CA THR A 236 12.90 -4.13 -9.92
C THR A 236 14.00 -3.75 -8.92
N ILE A 237 15.12 -3.18 -9.39
CA ILE A 237 16.18 -2.68 -8.51
C ILE A 237 15.68 -1.50 -7.69
N GLY A 238 14.99 -0.54 -8.31
CA GLY A 238 14.41 0.61 -7.61
C GLY A 238 13.44 0.19 -6.51
N LEU A 239 12.60 -0.81 -6.77
CA LEU A 239 11.68 -1.40 -5.80
C LEU A 239 12.43 -2.11 -4.66
N ALA A 240 13.51 -2.84 -4.95
CA ALA A 240 14.32 -3.47 -3.89
C ALA A 240 14.92 -2.43 -2.94
N ILE A 241 15.46 -1.34 -3.51
CA ILE A 241 16.02 -0.23 -2.74
C ILE A 241 14.92 0.44 -1.92
N SER A 242 13.76 0.69 -2.51
CA SER A 242 12.66 1.37 -1.82
C SER A 242 12.06 0.53 -0.69
N ILE A 243 11.92 -0.79 -0.87
CA ILE A 243 11.54 -1.73 0.20
C ILE A 243 12.57 -1.70 1.33
N SER A 244 13.87 -1.70 0.99
CA SER A 244 14.94 -1.66 1.99
C SER A 244 14.88 -0.36 2.81
N ILE A 245 14.69 0.78 2.14
CA ILE A 245 14.50 2.09 2.78
C ILE A 245 13.26 2.09 3.69
N PHE A 246 12.15 1.51 3.21
CA PHE A 246 10.93 1.39 4.01
C PHE A 246 11.16 0.58 5.28
N LEU A 247 11.85 -0.56 5.19
CA LEU A 247 12.19 -1.43 6.34
C LEU A 247 13.23 -0.80 7.27
N MET A 248 14.14 0.04 6.77
CA MET A 248 15.03 0.84 7.63
C MET A 248 14.26 1.92 8.40
N GLY A 249 13.11 2.37 7.87
CA GLY A 249 12.20 3.32 8.51
C GLY A 249 11.40 2.74 9.68
N THR A 250 11.33 1.41 9.80
CA THR A 250 10.55 0.68 10.81
C THR A 250 10.63 1.20 12.25
N PRO A 251 11.82 1.50 12.84
CA PRO A 251 11.89 2.02 14.20
C PRO A 251 11.25 3.42 14.36
N PHE A 252 11.04 4.16 13.27
CA PHE A 252 10.44 5.49 13.29
C PHE A 252 8.93 5.48 13.09
N TYR A 253 8.34 4.36 12.67
CA TYR A 253 6.90 4.28 12.43
C TYR A 253 6.08 4.18 13.71
N ARG A 254 4.90 4.82 13.66
CA ARG A 254 3.78 4.64 14.57
C ARG A 254 2.84 3.58 13.98
N HIS A 255 2.35 2.65 14.80
CA HIS A 255 1.47 1.57 14.36
C HIS A 255 0.11 1.65 15.05
N LYS A 256 -0.97 1.38 14.31
CA LYS A 256 -2.29 1.19 14.90
C LYS A 256 -2.62 -0.29 15.02
N LEU A 257 -3.23 -0.65 16.15
CA LEU A 257 -3.71 -2.00 16.40
C LEU A 257 -4.90 -2.32 15.47
N PRO A 258 -5.05 -3.58 15.02
CA PRO A 258 -6.19 -3.99 14.20
C PRO A 258 -7.50 -3.72 14.93
N THR A 259 -8.37 -2.90 14.35
CA THR A 259 -9.66 -2.51 14.95
C THR A 259 -10.82 -3.43 14.52
N GLY A 260 -10.49 -4.52 13.83
CA GLY A 260 -11.44 -5.50 13.27
C GLY A 260 -12.01 -5.10 11.91
N SER A 261 -12.60 -6.07 11.21
CA SER A 261 -13.06 -5.90 9.83
C SER A 261 -14.31 -5.00 9.71
N PRO A 262 -14.25 -3.89 8.93
CA PRO A 262 -15.43 -3.11 8.57
C PRO A 262 -16.46 -3.94 7.80
N PHE A 263 -16.03 -4.91 6.99
CA PHE A 263 -16.94 -5.80 6.24
C PHE A 263 -17.83 -6.62 7.17
N THR A 264 -17.29 -7.11 8.28
CA THR A 264 -18.09 -7.84 9.27
C THR A 264 -19.12 -6.92 9.93
N LYS A 265 -18.79 -5.65 10.18
CA LYS A 265 -19.74 -4.67 10.72
C LYS A 265 -20.86 -4.38 9.71
N MET A 266 -20.52 -4.12 8.45
CA MET A 266 -21.50 -3.91 7.37
C MET A 266 -22.41 -5.13 7.18
N ALA A 267 -21.84 -6.34 7.14
CA ALA A 267 -22.60 -7.58 7.01
C ALA A 267 -23.56 -7.79 8.20
N ARG A 268 -23.14 -7.49 9.43
CA ARG A 268 -24.03 -7.55 10.60
C ARG A 268 -25.20 -6.59 10.48
N VAL A 269 -24.98 -5.36 10.00
CA VAL A 269 -26.05 -4.37 9.81
C VAL A 269 -27.03 -4.85 8.74
N ILE A 270 -26.55 -5.35 7.59
CA ILE A 270 -27.40 -5.88 6.51
C ILE A 270 -28.22 -7.09 6.99
N VAL A 271 -27.59 -8.03 7.69
CA VAL A 271 -28.29 -9.22 8.22
C VAL A 271 -29.29 -8.81 9.30
N ALA A 272 -28.93 -7.89 10.18
CA ALA A 272 -29.83 -7.39 11.22
C ALA A 272 -31.03 -6.63 10.63
N SER A 273 -30.80 -5.79 9.60
CA SER A 273 -31.88 -5.03 8.95
C SER A 273 -32.82 -5.94 8.18
N LEU A 274 -32.32 -6.97 7.49
CA LEU A 274 -33.16 -7.96 6.80
C LEU A 274 -33.96 -8.82 7.78
N ARG A 275 -33.36 -9.21 8.91
CA ARG A 275 -34.04 -9.98 9.96
C ARG A 275 -35.12 -9.16 10.65
N LYS A 276 -34.84 -7.87 10.89
CA LYS A 276 -35.76 -6.94 11.57
C LYS A 276 -36.65 -6.15 10.61
N ALA A 277 -36.79 -6.59 9.36
CA ALA A 277 -37.50 -5.85 8.33
C ALA A 277 -39.02 -5.77 8.56
N LYS A 278 -39.56 -6.61 9.45
CA LYS A 278 -40.99 -6.67 9.78
C LYS A 278 -41.33 -6.02 11.12
N GLU A 279 -40.34 -5.60 11.89
CA GLU A 279 -40.55 -4.92 13.16
C GLU A 279 -40.97 -3.46 12.95
N PRO A 280 -41.96 -2.96 13.71
CA PRO A 280 -42.35 -1.55 13.66
C PRO A 280 -41.21 -0.66 14.15
N MET A 281 -40.97 0.45 13.44
CA MET A 281 -39.95 1.43 13.80
C MET A 281 -40.32 2.09 15.14
N THR A 282 -39.50 1.89 16.18
CA THR A 282 -39.65 2.59 17.45
C THR A 282 -39.12 4.04 17.33
N HIS A 283 -39.90 5.01 17.78
CA HIS A 283 -39.54 6.44 17.78
C HIS A 283 -38.63 6.86 18.94
N ASP A 284 -38.30 5.94 19.84
CA ASP A 284 -37.57 6.22 21.07
C ASP A 284 -36.06 5.99 20.90
N VAL A 285 -35.28 7.07 20.96
CA VAL A 285 -33.83 7.08 20.69
C VAL A 285 -33.05 6.20 21.69
N ALA A 286 -33.63 5.98 22.87
CA ALA A 286 -33.09 5.12 23.92
C ALA A 286 -33.00 3.63 23.53
N HIS A 287 -33.69 3.20 22.47
CA HIS A 287 -33.64 1.82 21.95
C HIS A 287 -32.56 1.60 20.88
N PHE A 288 -31.85 2.65 20.44
CA PHE A 288 -30.72 2.48 19.54
C PHE A 288 -29.50 1.98 20.35
N HIS A 289 -28.85 0.93 19.84
CA HIS A 289 -27.66 0.35 20.47
C HIS A 289 -26.45 1.28 20.31
N GLU A 290 -26.36 2.32 21.14
CA GLU A 290 -25.09 2.99 21.40
C GLU A 290 -24.33 2.21 22.47
N LEU A 291 -23.08 1.84 22.17
CA LEU A 291 -22.21 1.23 23.16
C LEU A 291 -21.96 2.26 24.29
N PRO A 292 -21.89 1.85 25.57
CA PRO A 292 -21.54 2.77 26.65
C PRO A 292 -20.12 3.34 26.45
N SER A 293 -19.90 4.59 26.87
CA SER A 293 -18.62 5.33 26.74
C SER A 293 -17.40 4.54 27.22
N LEU A 294 -17.57 3.76 28.29
CA LEU A 294 -16.56 2.87 28.86
C LEU A 294 -16.06 1.78 27.90
N GLU A 295 -16.91 1.34 26.97
CA GLU A 295 -16.53 0.32 25.98
C GLU A 295 -15.77 0.93 24.79
N TYR A 296 -16.02 2.21 24.48
CA TYR A 296 -15.22 2.99 23.54
C TYR A 296 -13.80 3.21 24.09
N GLU A 297 -13.69 3.63 25.35
CA GLU A 297 -12.40 3.80 26.03
C GLU A 297 -11.61 2.48 26.12
N ARG A 298 -12.27 1.38 26.48
CA ARG A 298 -11.63 0.04 26.51
C ARG A 298 -11.11 -0.41 25.15
N LYS A 299 -11.76 0.02 24.04
CA LYS A 299 -11.34 -0.31 22.67
C LYS A 299 -10.43 0.74 22.04
N GLY A 300 -10.07 1.81 22.76
CA GLY A 300 -9.32 2.95 22.21
C GLY A 300 -10.02 3.62 21.02
N ALA A 301 -11.35 3.51 20.96
CA ALA A 301 -12.19 4.07 19.91
C ALA A 301 -12.92 5.31 20.44
N PHE A 302 -13.27 6.24 19.56
CA PHE A 302 -13.97 7.46 19.95
C PHE A 302 -15.39 7.45 19.39
N PRO A 303 -16.39 7.97 20.14
CA PRO A 303 -17.74 8.13 19.64
C PRO A 303 -17.75 9.09 18.45
N ILE A 304 -18.41 8.70 17.36
CA ILE A 304 -18.63 9.56 16.20
C ILE A 304 -19.84 10.42 16.52
N GLN A 305 -19.66 11.74 16.58
CA GLN A 305 -20.79 12.63 16.85
C GLN A 305 -21.76 12.66 15.65
N PRO A 306 -23.08 12.81 15.90
CA PRO A 306 -24.07 12.91 14.84
C PRO A 306 -23.75 14.09 13.91
N THR A 307 -23.69 13.84 12.60
CA THR A 307 -23.53 14.92 11.61
C THR A 307 -24.90 15.53 11.32
N PRO A 308 -25.16 16.81 11.63
CA PRO A 308 -26.49 17.42 11.46
C PRO A 308 -26.91 17.62 9.99
N SER A 309 -26.03 17.35 9.02
CA SER A 309 -26.23 17.65 7.60
C SER A 309 -26.75 16.48 6.75
N LEU A 310 -27.02 15.32 7.34
CA LEU A 310 -27.63 14.17 6.67
C LEU A 310 -28.97 13.87 7.35
N ARG A 311 -29.98 14.66 6.99
CA ARG A 311 -31.39 14.43 7.37
C ARG A 311 -32.24 14.36 6.12
#